data_AF-A0A1B6E4C5-F1
#
_entry.id   AF-A0A1B6E4C5-F1
#
_cell.length_a   1.000
_cell.length_b   1.000
_cell.length_c   1.000
_cell.angle_alpha   90.00
_cell.angle_beta   90.00
_cell.angle_gamma   90.00
#
_symmetry.space_group_name_H-M   'P 1'
#
loop_
_entity.id
_entity.type
_entity.pdbx_description
1 polymer ?
#
loop_
_entity_poly.entity_id
_entity_poly.type
_entity_poly.pdbx_seq_one_letter_code
_entity_poly.pdbx_strand_id
1 'polypeptide(L)'
;WNLPSFQCRSYGVNFTYAESAYGFTMNKDAEFMGNKISLLYDPGKFPTILNFSLEDQSLDDLEFVNSGLPQDGSLIEHLLAFQQEIDQVIPDKLNDGIVIIDMEQWGATW
;
A
#
# COMPACT_ATOMS: atom_id res chain seq x y z
N TRP A 1 0.66 -14.93 6.05
CA TRP A 1 1.81 -14.22 6.65
C TRP A 1 2.02 -12.93 5.89
N ASN A 2 1.76 -11.77 6.52
CA ASN A 2 1.94 -10.44 5.92
C ASN A 2 2.86 -9.57 6.78
N LEU A 3 3.95 -10.17 7.28
CA LEU A 3 4.99 -9.48 8.04
C LEU A 3 6.13 -9.14 7.06
N PRO A 4 6.75 -7.95 7.11
CA PRO A 4 7.87 -7.57 6.24
C PRO A 4 9.20 -8.27 6.62
N SER A 5 9.18 -9.60 6.79
CA SER A 5 10.32 -10.45 7.16
C SER A 5 11.48 -10.41 6.17
N PHE A 6 11.25 -9.97 4.93
CA PHE A 6 12.31 -9.78 3.93
C PHE A 6 13.40 -8.80 4.41
N GLN A 7 13.03 -7.83 5.26
CA GLN A 7 13.97 -6.89 5.86
C GLN A 7 15.03 -7.58 6.74
N CYS A 8 14.69 -8.75 7.30
CA CYS A 8 15.61 -9.51 8.16
C CYS A 8 16.73 -10.22 7.40
N ARG A 9 16.62 -10.35 6.07
CA ARG A 9 17.63 -11.04 5.23
C ARG A 9 18.99 -10.38 5.30
N SER A 10 19.04 -9.06 5.47
CA SER A 10 20.29 -8.30 5.64
C SER A 10 21.09 -8.72 6.89
N TYR A 11 20.41 -9.29 7.88
CA TYR A 11 21.00 -9.84 9.11
C TYR A 11 21.25 -11.36 9.04
N GLY A 12 21.12 -11.97 7.85
CA GLY A 12 21.30 -13.41 7.67
C GLY A 12 20.14 -14.27 8.16
N VAL A 13 18.99 -13.66 8.47
CA VAL A 13 17.78 -14.37 8.92
C VAL A 13 16.78 -14.45 7.76
N ASN A 14 16.36 -15.66 7.40
CA ASN A 14 15.27 -15.88 6.45
C ASN A 14 14.11 -16.67 7.09
N PHE A 15 12.92 -16.53 6.52
CA PHE A 15 11.68 -17.10 7.05
C PHE A 15 11.02 -18.11 6.09
N THR A 16 11.77 -18.60 5.09
CA THR A 16 11.24 -19.52 4.06
C THR A 16 10.79 -20.87 4.64
N TYR A 17 11.27 -21.22 5.84
CA TYR A 17 10.87 -22.43 6.56
C TYR A 17 9.52 -22.29 7.29
N ALA A 18 9.01 -21.08 7.50
CA ALA A 18 7.88 -20.89 8.42
C ALA A 18 6.55 -21.44 7.87
N GLU A 19 6.37 -21.51 6.55
CA GLU A 19 5.21 -22.19 5.95
C GLU A 19 5.19 -23.68 6.29
N SER A 20 6.30 -24.39 6.13
CA SER A 20 6.39 -25.82 6.42
C SER A 20 6.41 -26.13 7.92
N ALA A 21 6.99 -25.23 8.73
CA ALA A 21 7.08 -25.42 10.18
C ALA A 21 5.77 -25.13 10.92
N TYR A 22 4.99 -24.14 10.47
CA TYR A 22 3.84 -23.63 11.21
C TYR A 22 2.50 -23.68 10.44
N GLY A 23 2.52 -24.01 9.14
CA GLY A 23 1.32 -24.20 8.33
C GLY A 23 0.63 -22.92 7.86
N PHE A 24 1.28 -21.76 7.99
CA PHE A 24 0.74 -20.50 7.45
C PHE A 24 1.05 -20.35 5.97
N THR A 25 0.09 -19.86 5.19
CA THR A 25 0.34 -19.45 3.79
C THR A 25 1.18 -18.17 3.74
N MET A 26 2.19 -18.15 2.87
CA MET A 26 3.07 -16.99 2.66
C MET A 26 3.46 -16.80 1.21
N ASN A 27 3.88 -15.58 0.85
CA ASN A 27 4.47 -15.33 -0.45
C ASN A 27 5.73 -16.16 -0.63
N LYS A 28 6.02 -16.48 -1.89
CA LYS A 28 7.27 -17.09 -2.30
C LYS A 28 8.46 -16.30 -1.75
N ASP A 29 9.48 -17.04 -1.30
CA ASP A 29 10.72 -16.48 -0.74
C ASP A 29 10.53 -15.58 0.50
N ALA A 30 9.36 -15.62 1.14
CA ALA A 30 8.96 -14.72 2.23
C ALA A 30 9.02 -13.22 1.83
N GLU A 31 8.71 -12.92 0.57
CA GLU A 31 8.49 -11.54 0.09
C GLU A 31 7.28 -10.90 0.76
N PHE A 32 7.29 -9.58 0.90
CA PHE A 32 6.17 -8.85 1.51
C PHE A 32 4.94 -8.77 0.60
N MET A 33 5.17 -8.51 -0.69
CA MET A 33 4.13 -8.47 -1.72
C MET A 33 4.43 -9.56 -2.74
N GLY A 34 3.40 -10.34 -3.15
CA GLY A 34 3.65 -11.47 -4.04
C GLY A 34 2.41 -12.29 -4.39
N ASN A 35 2.62 -13.58 -4.57
CA ASN A 35 1.66 -14.52 -5.16
C ASN A 35 0.58 -15.03 -4.19
N LYS A 36 0.63 -14.67 -2.90
CA LYS A 36 -0.37 -15.07 -1.90
C LYS A 36 -1.06 -13.88 -1.27
N ILE A 37 -0.31 -12.83 -0.95
CA ILE A 37 -0.82 -11.59 -0.37
C ILE A 37 0.04 -10.40 -0.79
N SER A 38 -0.60 -9.28 -1.10
CA SER A 38 0.06 -8.00 -1.36
C SER A 38 -0.70 -6.90 -0.64
N LEU A 39 0.00 -6.13 0.18
CA LEU A 39 -0.52 -4.95 0.88
C LEU A 39 0.05 -3.70 0.22
N LEU A 40 -0.84 -2.88 -0.33
CA LEU A 40 -0.51 -1.64 -1.00
C LEU A 40 -0.86 -0.50 -0.05
N TYR A 41 0.15 0.20 0.47
CA TYR A 41 -0.04 1.39 1.29
C TYR A 41 -0.29 2.60 0.40
N ASP A 42 -1.43 3.26 0.61
CA ASP A 42 -1.83 4.50 -0.03
C ASP A 42 -1.64 4.54 -1.56
N PRO A 43 -2.05 3.49 -2.31
CA PRO A 43 -1.62 3.35 -3.69
C PRO A 43 -2.27 4.37 -4.63
N GLY A 44 -1.51 4.77 -5.65
CA GLY A 44 -1.91 5.77 -6.62
C GLY A 44 -1.88 7.19 -6.06
N LYS A 45 -2.96 7.95 -6.27
CA LYS A 45 -3.06 9.34 -5.78
C LYS A 45 -4.41 9.63 -5.14
N PHE A 46 -4.71 8.96 -4.03
CA PHE A 46 -5.88 9.34 -3.25
C PHE A 46 -5.79 10.82 -2.83
N PRO A 47 -6.85 11.63 -3.02
CA PRO A 47 -6.87 13.00 -2.53
C PRO A 47 -6.57 13.04 -1.04
N THR A 48 -5.54 13.79 -0.65
CA THR A 48 -5.04 13.81 0.73
C THR A 48 -4.54 15.20 1.12
N ILE A 49 -4.87 15.63 2.32
CA ILE A 49 -4.29 16.81 2.96
C ILE A 49 -3.24 16.31 3.95
N LEU A 50 -1.97 16.56 3.64
CA LEU A 50 -0.83 16.19 4.46
C LEU A 50 -0.48 17.33 5.43
N ASN A 51 0.22 16.98 6.51
CA ASN A 51 0.67 17.88 7.57
C ASN A 51 -0.44 18.60 8.34
N PHE A 52 -1.70 18.15 8.22
CA PHE A 52 -2.80 18.69 9.01
C PHE A 52 -2.60 18.43 10.52
N SER A 53 -2.78 19.48 11.32
CA SER A 53 -2.82 19.44 12.78
C SER A 53 -4.06 20.18 13.28
N LEU A 54 -4.52 19.81 14.48
CA LEU A 54 -5.62 20.49 15.18
C LEU A 54 -5.19 21.82 15.83
N GLU A 55 -3.91 22.16 15.78
CA GLU A 55 -3.36 23.44 16.23
C GLU A 55 -3.56 24.54 15.16
N ASP A 56 -3.40 25.81 15.54
CA ASP A 56 -3.49 26.95 14.61
C ASP A 56 -2.45 26.78 13.48
N GLN A 57 -2.89 26.24 12.34
CA GLN A 57 -2.09 26.07 11.13
C GLN A 57 -2.56 27.02 10.03
N SER A 58 -1.60 27.57 9.30
CA SER A 58 -1.90 28.27 8.05
C SER A 58 -2.26 27.25 6.98
N LEU A 59 -3.15 27.63 6.06
CA LEU A 59 -3.40 26.85 4.84
C LEU A 59 -2.13 26.71 3.99
N ASP A 60 -1.19 27.65 4.11
CA ASP A 60 0.10 27.61 3.40
C ASP A 60 1.03 26.50 3.91
N ASP A 61 0.79 25.96 5.10
CA ASP A 61 1.57 24.87 5.69
C ASP A 61 1.08 23.48 5.27
N LEU A 62 -0.07 23.41 4.59
CA LEU A 62 -0.69 22.18 4.14
C LEU A 62 -0.17 21.77 2.77
N GLU A 63 0.09 20.46 2.62
CA GLU A 63 0.39 19.88 1.32
C GLU A 63 -0.83 19.12 0.80
N PHE A 64 -1.20 19.38 -0.45
CA PHE A 64 -2.38 18.81 -1.08
C PHE A 64 -1.97 17.81 -2.16
N VAL A 65 -2.22 16.53 -1.90
CA VAL A 65 -2.11 15.48 -2.91
C VAL A 65 -3.44 15.39 -3.65
N ASN A 66 -3.40 15.44 -4.99
CA ASN A 66 -4.57 15.32 -5.86
C ASN A 66 -5.77 16.19 -5.38
N SER A 67 -5.52 17.48 -5.16
CA SER A 67 -6.47 18.47 -4.66
C SER A 67 -6.98 18.28 -3.22
N GLY A 68 -6.48 17.28 -2.49
CA GLY A 68 -6.78 17.09 -1.06
C GLY A 68 -8.11 16.41 -0.76
N LEU A 69 -9.18 16.76 -1.45
CA LEU A 69 -10.52 16.24 -1.21
C LEU A 69 -11.06 15.39 -2.38
N PRO A 70 -11.84 14.33 -2.10
CA PRO A 70 -12.39 13.44 -3.15
C PRO A 70 -13.17 14.16 -4.25
N GLN A 71 -13.96 15.19 -3.91
CA GLN A 71 -14.76 15.93 -4.89
C GLN A 71 -13.95 16.86 -5.81
N ASP A 72 -12.73 17.23 -5.40
CA ASP A 72 -11.86 18.17 -6.12
C ASP A 72 -10.69 17.46 -6.83
N GLY A 73 -10.47 16.17 -6.50
CA GLY A 73 -9.39 15.37 -7.05
C GLY A 73 -9.65 14.83 -8.46
N SER A 74 -8.57 14.62 -9.21
CA SER A 74 -8.60 13.97 -10.51
C SER A 74 -8.62 12.45 -10.36
N LEU A 75 -9.75 11.82 -10.72
CA LEU A 75 -9.87 10.36 -10.78
C LEU A 75 -8.89 9.76 -11.80
N ILE A 76 -8.65 10.44 -12.92
CA ILE A 76 -7.74 9.96 -13.97
C ILE A 76 -6.30 9.88 -13.45
N GLU A 77 -5.83 10.92 -12.74
CA GLU A 77 -4.48 10.90 -12.17
C GLU A 77 -4.31 9.79 -11.14
N HIS A 78 -5.31 9.57 -10.28
CA HIS A 78 -5.30 8.47 -9.32
C HIS A 78 -5.20 7.12 -10.03
N LEU A 79 -6.06 6.86 -11.03
CA LEU A 79 -6.10 5.57 -11.71
C LEU A 79 -4.82 5.27 -12.51
N LEU A 80 -4.22 6.28 -13.13
CA LEU A 80 -2.94 6.12 -13.85
C LEU A 80 -1.79 5.79 -12.90
N ALA A 81 -1.69 6.51 -11.77
CA ALA A 81 -0.68 6.23 -10.75
C ALA A 81 -0.89 4.85 -10.11
N PHE A 82 -2.14 4.52 -9.76
CA PHE A 82 -2.51 3.23 -9.20
C PHE A 82 -2.18 2.08 -10.15
N GLN A 83 -2.47 2.22 -11.45
CA GLN A 83 -2.10 1.22 -12.45
C GLN A 83 -0.59 1.02 -12.52
N GLN A 84 0.19 2.10 -12.54
CA GLN A 84 1.65 2.03 -12.58
C GLN A 84 2.22 1.27 -11.37
N GLU A 85 1.68 1.51 -10.17
CA GLU A 85 2.10 0.81 -8.95
C GLU A 85 1.69 -0.67 -8.96
N ILE A 86 0.44 -0.98 -9.36
CA ILE A 86 -0.02 -2.36 -9.51
C ILE A 86 0.84 -3.14 -10.50
N ASP A 87 1.20 -2.53 -11.63
CA ASP A 87 2.04 -3.15 -12.65
C ASP A 87 3.46 -3.47 -12.14
N GLN A 88 3.97 -2.66 -11.19
CA GLN A 88 5.28 -2.87 -10.57
C GLN A 88 5.23 -3.93 -9.45
N VAL A 89 4.24 -3.84 -8.57
CA VAL A 89 4.13 -4.70 -7.38
C VAL A 89 3.56 -6.07 -7.72
N ILE A 90 2.60 -6.12 -8.65
CA ILE A 90 1.84 -7.31 -9.04
C ILE A 90 1.93 -7.48 -10.57
N PRO A 91 3.11 -7.86 -11.10
CA PRO A 91 3.32 -7.96 -12.54
C PRO A 91 2.54 -9.11 -13.18
N ASP A 92 2.26 -10.18 -12.42
CA ASP A 92 1.46 -11.31 -12.90
C ASP A 92 -0.03 -10.96 -12.93
N LYS A 93 -0.58 -10.82 -14.13
CA LYS A 93 -2.00 -10.53 -14.35
C LYS A 93 -2.94 -11.70 -14.04
N LEU A 94 -2.38 -12.89 -13.81
CA LEU A 94 -3.12 -14.08 -13.39
C LEU A 94 -2.96 -14.34 -11.89
N ASN A 95 -2.40 -13.39 -11.12
CA ASN A 95 -2.29 -13.52 -9.68
C ASN A 95 -3.67 -13.74 -9.03
N ASP A 96 -3.82 -14.84 -8.29
CA ASP A 96 -5.02 -15.26 -7.58
C ASP A 96 -4.93 -15.03 -6.06
N GLY A 97 -3.84 -14.40 -5.60
CA GLY A 97 -3.61 -14.00 -4.22
C GLY A 97 -4.45 -12.81 -3.79
N ILE A 98 -4.42 -12.53 -2.49
CA ILE A 98 -5.17 -11.43 -1.87
C ILE A 98 -4.44 -10.11 -2.14
N VAL A 99 -5.14 -9.13 -2.70
CA VAL A 99 -4.64 -7.76 -2.85
C VAL A 99 -5.42 -6.86 -1.89
N ILE A 100 -4.69 -6.19 -1.01
CA ILE A 100 -5.24 -5.28 0.01
C ILE A 100 -4.81 -3.87 -0.37
N ILE A 101 -5.79 -2.98 -0.54
CA ILE A 101 -5.57 -1.54 -0.64
C ILE A 101 -5.74 -0.98 0.76
N ASP A 102 -4.67 -0.44 1.32
CA ASP A 102 -4.66 0.22 2.61
C ASP A 102 -4.73 1.73 2.37
N MET A 103 -5.93 2.29 2.48
CA MET A 103 -6.21 3.71 2.30
C MET A 103 -6.99 4.16 3.54
N GLU A 104 -6.36 5.01 4.34
CA GLU A 104 -6.87 5.41 5.66
C GLU A 104 -7.05 6.92 5.83
N GLN A 105 -6.83 7.72 4.78
CA GLN A 105 -6.86 9.18 4.86
C GLN A 105 -8.25 9.73 5.18
N TRP A 106 -9.30 9.04 4.72
CA TRP A 106 -10.70 9.43 4.95
C TRP A 106 -11.65 8.24 4.75
N GLY A 107 -12.79 8.29 5.44
CA GLY A 107 -13.90 7.37 5.21
C GLY A 107 -14.79 7.82 4.05
N ALA A 108 -15.45 6.88 3.39
CA ALA A 108 -16.42 7.18 2.31
C ALA A 108 -17.74 7.80 2.84
N THR A 109 -17.93 7.80 4.15
CA THR A 109 -19.09 8.41 4.83
C THR A 109 -18.62 9.61 5.64
N TRP A 110 -19.37 10.69 5.55
CA TRP A 110 -19.23 11.86 6.42
C TRP A 110 -19.74 11.59 7.83
#